data_AF-A0ABC9BX94-F1
#
_entry.id   AF-A0ABC9BX94-F1
#
_cell.length_a   1.000
_cell.length_b   1.000
_cell.length_c   1.000
_cell.angle_alpha   90.00
_cell.angle_beta   90.00
_cell.angle_gamma   90.00
#
_symmetry.space_group_name_H-M   'P 1'
#
loop_
_entity.id
_entity.type
_entity.pdbx_description
1 polymer ?
#
loop_
_entity_poly.entity_id
_entity_poly.type
_entity_poly.pdbx_seq_one_letter_code
_entity_poly.pdbx_strand_id
1 'polypeptide(L)'
;MAAAQSLLSAAVRQLSRSAHGVVVSPVRGFQVFRIDGYSWSKTLAAGDRITSGYFAVGGRSWCVDYYPNGTDTAKDSDAISLYLRLAGTYEKQRVRAEYKFSLLDAAGNAAYELPAATSICTCAAVNHHRDSLAELDVGVGLAEFVTKEELERRRETLLRDDCLAIRCDVGVTELGVLAVAPKESHHNSNRHDDGDDSDWEGAERRERRRRQPLDDREYIRRSLSKNRGA
;
A
#
# COMPACT_ATOMS: atom_id res chain seq x y z
N MET A 1 -54.99 43.94 -45.08
CA MET A 1 -54.90 43.16 -43.83
C MET A 1 -54.65 41.70 -44.17
N ALA A 2 -53.48 41.17 -43.84
CA ALA A 2 -53.24 39.73 -43.71
C ALA A 2 -52.02 39.57 -42.79
N ALA A 3 -52.24 39.04 -41.59
CA ALA A 3 -51.24 38.88 -40.55
C ALA A 3 -50.38 37.64 -40.84
N ALA A 4 -49.05 37.80 -40.76
CA ALA A 4 -48.12 36.68 -40.76
C ALA A 4 -48.21 35.96 -39.40
N GLN A 5 -48.55 34.67 -39.42
CA GLN A 5 -48.55 33.82 -38.23
C GLN A 5 -47.10 33.47 -37.86
N SER A 6 -46.67 33.91 -36.68
CA SER A 6 -45.40 33.52 -36.08
C SER A 6 -45.50 32.10 -35.54
N LEU A 7 -44.72 31.17 -36.10
CA LEU A 7 -44.55 29.82 -35.56
C LEU A 7 -43.54 29.86 -34.41
N LEU A 8 -44.04 29.71 -33.18
CA LEU A 8 -43.20 29.52 -31.99
C LEU A 8 -42.57 28.12 -32.03
N SER A 9 -41.26 28.06 -32.28
CA SER A 9 -40.45 26.86 -32.08
C SER A 9 -40.39 26.53 -30.58
N ALA A 10 -41.14 25.52 -30.15
CA ALA A 10 -41.00 24.96 -28.80
C ALA A 10 -39.65 24.26 -28.68
N ALA A 11 -38.67 24.94 -28.06
CA ALA A 11 -37.43 24.29 -27.67
C ALA A 11 -37.74 23.25 -26.58
N VAL A 12 -37.71 21.96 -26.95
CA VAL A 12 -37.76 20.86 -25.99
C VAL A 12 -36.52 20.98 -25.10
N ARG A 13 -36.70 21.47 -23.87
CA ARG A 13 -35.65 21.46 -22.85
C ARG A 13 -35.43 20.01 -22.42
N GLN A 14 -34.43 19.36 -23.01
CA GLN A 14 -34.03 18.01 -22.64
C GLN A 14 -33.56 18.01 -21.19
N LEU A 15 -34.25 17.27 -20.32
CA LEU A 15 -33.84 17.08 -18.94
C LEU A 15 -32.56 16.24 -18.91
N SER A 16 -31.43 16.86 -18.60
CA SER A 16 -30.17 16.14 -18.35
C SER A 16 -30.24 15.53 -16.94
N ARG A 17 -30.21 14.20 -16.85
CA ARG A 17 -30.16 13.45 -15.60
C ARG A 17 -28.93 12.54 -15.64
N SER A 18 -28.09 12.63 -14.63
CA SER A 18 -26.90 11.79 -14.46
C SER A 18 -26.89 11.23 -13.05
N ALA A 19 -26.50 9.97 -12.92
CA ALA A 19 -26.26 9.30 -11.66
C ALA A 19 -24.92 8.58 -11.74
N HIS A 20 -24.13 8.69 -10.68
CA HIS A 20 -22.85 8.00 -10.58
C HIS A 20 -22.65 7.49 -9.16
N GLY A 21 -22.06 6.30 -9.04
CA GLY A 21 -21.72 5.68 -7.77
C GLY A 21 -20.22 5.45 -7.70
N VAL A 22 -19.67 5.57 -6.50
CA VAL A 22 -18.26 5.26 -6.22
C VAL A 22 -18.22 4.32 -5.03
N VAL A 23 -17.42 3.26 -5.13
CA VAL A 23 -17.02 2.44 -3.99
C VAL A 23 -15.67 2.93 -3.50
N VAL A 24 -15.55 3.15 -2.20
CA VAL A 24 -14.30 3.48 -1.53
C VAL A 24 -13.87 2.25 -0.76
N SER A 25 -12.69 1.70 -1.05
CA SER A 25 -12.20 0.50 -0.38
C SER A 25 -10.74 0.65 0.06
N PRO A 26 -10.34 0.04 1.19
CA PRO A 26 -8.95 0.01 1.59
C PRO A 26 -8.20 -1.13 0.88
N VAL A 27 -7.05 -0.81 0.31
CA VAL A 27 -6.06 -1.81 -0.11
C VAL A 27 -4.92 -1.80 0.89
N ARG A 28 -4.65 -2.97 1.47
CA ARG A 28 -3.60 -3.16 2.48
C ARG A 28 -2.55 -4.14 1.96
N GLY A 29 -1.33 -3.94 2.41
CA GLY A 29 -0.21 -4.86 2.21
C GLY A 29 0.90 -4.56 3.20
N PHE A 30 1.94 -5.40 3.22
CA PHE A 30 3.05 -5.22 4.14
C PHE A 30 4.38 -5.67 3.54
N GLN A 31 5.47 -5.16 4.12
CA GLN A 31 6.83 -5.57 3.85
C GLN A 31 7.47 -6.08 5.14
N VAL A 32 8.15 -7.23 5.06
CA VAL A 32 9.09 -7.69 6.10
C VAL A 32 10.50 -7.39 5.59
N PHE A 33 11.20 -6.50 6.28
CA PHE A 33 12.55 -6.05 5.97
C PHE A 33 13.51 -6.55 7.04
N ARG A 34 14.28 -7.60 6.71
CA ARG A 34 15.28 -8.20 7.60
C ARG A 34 16.66 -7.63 7.26
N ILE A 35 17.39 -7.23 8.30
CA ILE A 35 18.75 -6.73 8.24
C ILE A 35 19.61 -7.69 9.04
N ASP A 36 20.40 -8.50 8.33
CA ASP A 36 21.40 -9.39 8.93
C ASP A 36 22.70 -8.60 9.11
N GLY A 37 23.32 -8.66 10.30
CA GLY A 37 24.51 -7.86 10.61
C GLY A 37 24.19 -6.49 11.22
N TYR A 38 23.18 -6.40 12.09
CA TYR A 38 22.77 -5.15 12.73
C TYR A 38 23.93 -4.44 13.46
N SER A 39 24.86 -5.19 14.04
CA SER A 39 26.07 -4.61 14.65
C SER A 39 26.87 -3.75 13.67
N TRP A 40 26.95 -4.16 12.41
CA TRP A 40 27.64 -3.42 11.34
C TRP A 40 26.81 -2.26 10.80
N SER A 41 25.47 -2.33 10.81
CA SER A 41 24.67 -1.19 10.34
C SER A 41 24.91 0.06 11.22
N LYS A 42 25.31 -0.11 12.48
CA LYS A 42 25.67 1.01 13.37
C LYS A 42 26.90 1.80 12.94
N THR A 43 27.75 1.27 12.05
CA THR A 43 28.93 2.00 11.58
C THR A 43 28.61 2.98 10.46
N LEU A 44 27.38 3.00 9.96
CA LEU A 44 26.91 3.96 8.96
C LEU A 44 26.87 5.38 9.55
N ALA A 45 27.13 6.40 8.74
CA ALA A 45 27.05 7.78 9.21
C ALA A 45 25.58 8.17 9.46
N ALA A 46 25.35 9.23 10.24
CA ALA A 46 24.02 9.85 10.29
C ALA A 46 23.64 10.30 8.87
N GLY A 47 22.38 10.10 8.48
CA GLY A 47 21.90 10.34 7.12
C GLY A 47 22.05 9.16 6.16
N ASP A 48 22.95 8.21 6.44
CA ASP A 48 23.05 6.97 5.66
C ASP A 48 21.87 6.03 5.96
N ARG A 49 21.37 5.36 4.92
CA ARG A 49 20.22 4.46 5.02
C ARG A 49 20.45 3.13 4.33
N ILE A 50 19.77 2.10 4.85
CA ILE A 50 19.58 0.82 4.19
C ILE A 50 18.13 0.77 3.70
N THR A 51 17.94 0.56 2.40
CA THR A 51 16.62 0.54 1.76
C THR A 51 16.15 -0.90 1.53
N SER A 52 14.89 -1.18 1.82
CA SER A 52 14.27 -2.47 1.56
C SER A 52 14.08 -2.76 0.06
N GLY A 53 13.73 -3.99 -0.28
CA GLY A 53 13.11 -4.27 -1.57
C GLY A 53 11.81 -3.49 -1.77
N TYR A 54 11.41 -3.34 -3.03
CA TYR A 54 10.14 -2.71 -3.39
C TYR A 54 8.95 -3.67 -3.20
N PHE A 55 7.82 -3.16 -2.75
CA PHE A 55 6.57 -3.91 -2.61
C PHE A 55 5.37 -3.10 -3.11
N ALA A 56 4.33 -3.79 -3.56
CA ALA A 56 3.18 -3.17 -4.22
C ALA A 56 1.96 -3.08 -3.31
N VAL A 57 1.39 -1.87 -3.16
CA VAL A 57 0.12 -1.64 -2.44
C VAL A 57 -0.68 -0.58 -3.20
N GLY A 58 -1.93 -0.91 -3.55
CA GLY A 58 -2.86 -0.07 -4.31
C GLY A 58 -2.29 0.48 -5.61
N GLY A 59 -1.74 -0.41 -6.44
CA GLY A 59 -1.17 -0.10 -7.75
C GLY A 59 0.15 0.69 -7.72
N ARG A 60 0.77 0.85 -6.54
CA ARG A 60 1.96 1.69 -6.35
C ARG A 60 3.10 0.90 -5.72
N SER A 61 4.32 1.30 -6.04
CA SER A 61 5.53 0.69 -5.52
C SER A 61 6.06 1.48 -4.32
N TRP A 62 6.35 0.77 -3.24
CA TRP A 62 6.77 1.32 -1.96
C TRP A 62 8.07 0.66 -1.52
N CYS A 63 8.84 1.33 -0.66
CA CYS A 63 9.98 0.75 0.02
C CYS A 63 10.15 1.38 1.40
N VAL A 64 10.91 0.72 2.27
CA VAL A 64 11.20 1.16 3.63
C VAL A 64 12.66 1.56 3.71
N ASP A 65 12.93 2.74 4.25
CA ASP A 65 14.28 3.18 4.59
C ASP A 65 14.53 3.05 6.09
N TYR A 66 15.64 2.41 6.43
CA TYR A 66 16.15 2.27 7.77
C TYR A 66 17.42 3.11 7.94
N TYR A 67 17.39 4.02 8.91
CA TYR A 67 18.52 4.87 9.29
C TYR A 67 19.00 4.45 10.68
N PRO A 68 20.14 3.73 10.79
CA PRO A 68 20.66 3.24 12.07
C PRO A 68 21.06 4.35 13.05
N ASN A 69 21.48 5.49 12.52
CA ASN A 69 22.00 6.63 13.30
C ASN A 69 21.25 7.93 13.00
N GLY A 70 19.95 7.82 12.71
CA GLY A 70 19.10 8.96 12.39
C GLY A 70 19.28 9.50 10.97
N THR A 71 18.34 10.34 10.54
CA THR A 71 18.49 11.16 9.33
C THR A 71 19.43 12.35 9.59
N ASP A 72 19.84 13.08 8.55
CA ASP A 72 20.64 14.30 8.69
C ASP A 72 20.02 15.33 9.65
N THR A 73 18.68 15.42 9.65
CA THR A 73 17.91 16.32 10.52
C THR A 73 17.72 15.80 11.94
N ALA A 74 18.02 14.52 12.18
CA ALA A 74 17.86 13.84 13.47
C ALA A 74 19.19 13.22 13.95
N LYS A 75 20.32 13.71 13.45
CA LYS A 75 21.67 13.17 13.73
C LYS A 75 22.08 13.18 15.20
N ASP A 76 21.45 14.06 16.00
CA ASP A 76 21.72 14.18 17.44
C ASP A 76 20.82 13.24 18.27
N SER A 77 19.88 12.54 17.63
CA SER A 77 19.03 11.53 18.29
C SER A 77 19.79 10.22 18.44
N ASP A 78 19.66 9.57 19.60
CA ASP A 78 20.14 8.19 19.77
C ASP A 78 19.11 7.13 19.34
N ALA A 79 18.12 7.55 18.55
CA ALA A 79 17.13 6.65 17.97
C ALA A 79 17.48 6.23 16.53
N ILE A 80 17.00 5.04 16.17
CA ILE A 80 16.90 4.67 14.76
C ILE A 80 15.70 5.38 14.14
N SER A 81 15.76 5.65 12.83
CA SER A 81 14.63 6.19 12.08
C SER A 81 14.13 5.20 11.03
N LEU A 82 12.81 5.20 10.81
CA LEU A 82 12.14 4.39 9.79
C LEU A 82 11.23 5.25 8.93
N TYR A 83 11.35 5.14 7.61
CA TYR A 83 10.54 5.89 6.65
C TYR A 83 9.94 4.97 5.59
N LEU A 84 8.69 5.22 5.25
CA LEU A 84 7.99 4.66 4.12
C LEU A 84 8.11 5.62 2.95
N ARG A 85 8.65 5.14 1.84
CA ARG A 85 8.87 5.94 0.65
C ARG A 85 8.09 5.38 -0.54
N LEU A 86 7.38 6.27 -1.20
CA LEU A 86 6.73 5.99 -2.47
C LEU A 86 7.81 6.03 -3.57
N ALA A 87 7.98 4.93 -4.30
CA ALA A 87 8.96 4.86 -5.37
C ALA A 87 8.59 5.84 -6.49
N GLY A 88 9.60 6.53 -7.03
CA GLY A 88 9.45 7.47 -8.14
C GLY A 88 8.82 6.80 -9.37
N THR A 89 7.94 7.54 -10.04
CA THR A 89 7.40 7.17 -11.36
C THR A 89 7.69 8.29 -12.36
N TYR A 90 7.31 8.12 -13.63
CA TYR A 90 7.45 9.18 -14.64
C TYR A 90 6.63 10.44 -14.31
N GLU A 91 5.62 10.32 -13.44
CA GLU A 91 4.77 11.42 -12.99
C GLU A 91 4.92 11.67 -11.48
N LYS A 92 4.71 12.92 -11.08
CA LYS A 92 4.61 13.28 -9.66
C LYS A 92 3.33 12.70 -9.08
N GLN A 93 3.44 11.92 -8.02
CA GLN A 93 2.27 11.38 -7.32
C GLN A 93 2.15 11.94 -5.91
N ARG A 94 0.91 12.06 -5.44
CA ARG A 94 0.55 12.41 -4.06
C ARG A 94 -0.46 11.38 -3.55
N VAL A 95 -0.09 10.63 -2.52
CA VAL A 95 -0.86 9.47 -2.06
C VAL A 95 -1.05 9.55 -0.56
N ARG A 96 -2.31 9.56 -0.11
CA ARG A 96 -2.61 9.42 1.32
C ARG A 96 -2.47 7.94 1.69
N ALA A 97 -1.56 7.66 2.62
CA ALA A 97 -1.32 6.31 3.11
C ALA A 97 -1.38 6.28 4.63
N GLU A 98 -2.03 5.26 5.18
CA GLU A 98 -1.85 4.81 6.55
C GLU A 98 -0.63 3.87 6.57
N TYR A 99 0.27 4.04 7.54
CA TYR A 99 1.42 3.17 7.70
C TYR A 99 1.69 2.86 9.17
N LYS A 100 2.24 1.68 9.43
CA LYS A 100 2.66 1.26 10.77
C LYS A 100 3.99 0.53 10.68
N PHE A 101 4.92 0.86 11.58
CA PHE A 101 6.17 0.14 11.75
C PHE A 101 6.14 -0.72 13.01
N SER A 102 6.67 -1.93 12.91
CA SER A 102 6.87 -2.83 14.04
C SER A 102 8.22 -3.55 13.91
N LEU A 103 8.83 -3.86 15.04
CA LEU A 103 9.96 -4.76 15.10
C LEU A 103 9.46 -6.15 15.48
N LEU A 104 9.90 -7.14 14.71
CA LEU A 104 9.47 -8.50 14.87
C LEU A 104 10.43 -9.25 15.80
N ASP A 105 9.86 -10.06 16.69
CA ASP A 105 10.61 -11.13 17.33
C ASP A 105 10.95 -12.22 16.29
N ALA A 106 11.77 -13.17 16.72
CA ALA A 106 12.21 -14.23 15.85
C ALA A 106 11.15 -15.30 15.52
N ALA A 107 9.97 -15.23 16.16
CA ALA A 107 8.79 -16.01 15.79
C ALA A 107 7.90 -15.26 14.78
N GLY A 108 8.21 -14.01 14.45
CA GLY A 108 7.48 -13.16 13.53
C GLY A 108 6.37 -12.34 14.16
N ASN A 109 6.28 -12.25 15.49
CA ASN A 109 5.30 -11.43 16.18
C ASN A 109 5.85 -10.02 16.41
N ALA A 110 4.99 -9.00 16.43
CA ALA A 110 5.39 -7.64 16.77
C ALA A 110 5.78 -7.57 18.27
N ALA A 111 7.06 -7.35 18.54
CA ALA A 111 7.61 -7.23 19.90
C ALA A 111 7.89 -5.78 20.32
N TYR A 112 7.91 -4.86 19.35
CA TYR A 112 7.91 -3.42 19.56
C TYR A 112 7.13 -2.76 18.42
N GLU A 113 6.25 -1.82 18.72
CA GLU A 113 5.48 -1.10 17.71
C GLU A 113 5.04 0.26 18.24
N LEU A 114 4.85 1.20 17.31
CA LEU A 114 4.19 2.47 17.58
C LEU A 114 2.83 2.50 16.86
N PRO A 115 1.89 3.38 17.28
CA PRO A 115 0.60 3.52 16.63
C PRO A 115 0.73 3.82 15.14
N ALA A 116 -0.26 3.37 14.35
CA ALA A 116 -0.31 3.69 12.94
C ALA A 116 -0.45 5.21 12.73
N ALA A 117 0.23 5.73 11.71
CA ALA A 117 0.16 7.12 11.31
C ALA A 117 -0.45 7.23 9.90
N THR A 118 -1.09 8.36 9.59
CA THR A 118 -1.56 8.66 8.23
C THR A 118 -0.85 9.90 7.72
N SER A 119 -0.28 9.84 6.52
CA SER A 119 0.41 10.98 5.91
C SER A 119 0.26 10.98 4.39
N ILE A 120 0.59 12.11 3.78
CA ILE A 120 0.65 12.24 2.31
C ILE A 120 2.08 11.90 1.89
N CYS A 121 2.22 10.81 1.16
CA CYS A 121 3.48 10.41 0.53
C CYS A 121 3.56 11.06 -0.84
N THR A 122 4.72 11.63 -1.17
CA THR A 122 4.98 12.22 -2.47
C THR A 122 6.18 11.56 -3.11
N CYS A 123 6.17 11.41 -4.43
CA CYS A 123 7.36 11.03 -5.19
C CYS A 123 7.66 12.10 -6.24
N ALA A 124 8.95 12.39 -6.44
CA ALA A 124 9.38 13.20 -7.57
C ALA A 124 9.22 12.41 -8.87
N ALA A 125 8.97 13.13 -9.98
CA ALA A 125 9.07 12.56 -11.31
C ALA A 125 10.54 12.26 -11.60
N VAL A 126 10.85 11.05 -12.07
CA VAL A 126 12.22 10.66 -12.44
C VAL A 126 12.55 11.28 -13.80
N ASN A 127 12.81 12.60 -13.84
CA ASN A 127 13.30 13.23 -15.05
C ASN A 127 14.81 12.94 -15.18
N HIS A 128 15.25 12.53 -16.37
CA HIS A 128 16.68 12.25 -16.67
C HIS A 128 17.61 13.47 -16.50
N HIS A 129 17.08 14.65 -16.19
CA HIS A 129 17.87 15.82 -15.82
C HIS A 129 18.03 15.85 -14.30
N ARG A 130 19.18 15.32 -13.87
CA ARG A 130 19.72 15.30 -12.51
C ARG A 130 20.10 16.71 -12.06
N ASP A 131 19.11 17.57 -11.85
CA ASP A 131 19.33 18.80 -11.10
C ASP A 131 18.08 19.12 -10.25
N SER A 132 18.30 19.16 -8.93
CA SER A 132 17.48 19.87 -7.95
C SER A 132 16.22 19.25 -7.32
N LEU A 133 16.14 17.95 -6.95
CA LEU A 133 15.05 17.49 -6.07
C LEU A 133 15.47 16.43 -5.01
N ALA A 134 16.60 16.61 -4.34
CA ALA A 134 16.96 15.78 -3.17
C ALA A 134 15.92 15.88 -2.03
N GLU A 135 15.19 17.00 -1.93
CA GLU A 135 14.21 17.26 -0.87
C GLU A 135 12.88 16.48 -1.03
N LEU A 136 12.57 15.95 -2.22
CA LEU A 136 11.30 15.24 -2.49
C LEU A 136 11.41 13.71 -2.39
N ASP A 137 12.60 13.18 -2.10
CA ASP A 137 12.85 11.74 -1.93
C ASP A 137 12.87 11.31 -0.45
N VAL A 138 12.51 12.20 0.48
CA VAL A 138 12.35 11.85 1.89
C VAL A 138 10.92 11.32 2.07
N GLY A 139 10.79 10.02 2.37
CA GLY A 139 9.50 9.39 2.64
C GLY A 139 8.79 9.96 3.87
N VAL A 140 7.67 9.37 4.26
CA VAL A 140 6.98 9.69 5.53
C VAL A 140 7.38 8.67 6.59
N GLY A 141 7.61 9.09 7.82
CA GLY A 141 8.17 8.16 8.81
C GLY A 141 8.34 8.74 10.19
N LEU A 142 9.11 8.01 10.99
CA LEU A 142 9.36 8.27 12.40
C LEU A 142 10.86 8.52 12.56
N ALA A 143 11.21 9.80 12.77
CA ALA A 143 12.59 10.24 12.99
C ALA A 143 13.18 9.59 14.25
N GLU A 144 12.37 9.43 15.29
CA GLU A 144 12.76 8.77 16.55
C GLU A 144 11.85 7.57 16.78
N PHE A 145 12.11 6.46 16.07
CA PHE A 145 11.25 5.28 16.16
C PHE A 145 11.49 4.47 17.43
N VAL A 146 12.75 4.10 17.70
CA VAL A 146 13.16 3.43 18.94
C VAL A 146 14.61 3.79 19.25
N THR A 147 14.92 4.00 20.52
CA THR A 147 16.28 4.33 20.94
C THR A 147 17.21 3.12 20.80
N LYS A 148 18.49 3.36 20.54
CA LYS A 148 19.50 2.31 20.44
C LYS A 148 19.65 1.59 21.78
N GLU A 149 19.51 2.28 22.91
CA GLU A 149 19.55 1.63 24.23
C GLU A 149 18.36 0.69 24.43
N GLU A 150 17.15 1.05 23.96
CA GLU A 150 15.99 0.15 24.05
C GLU A 150 16.15 -1.08 23.16
N LEU A 151 16.74 -0.92 21.96
CA LEU A 151 17.11 -2.04 21.09
C LEU A 151 18.12 -2.98 21.78
N GLU A 152 19.17 -2.44 22.40
CA GLU A 152 20.16 -3.23 23.13
C GLU A 152 19.57 -3.87 24.39
N ARG A 153 18.70 -3.16 25.11
CA ARG A 153 18.01 -3.71 26.29
C ARG A 153 17.13 -4.92 25.92
N ARG A 154 16.56 -4.92 24.70
CA ARG A 154 15.76 -6.02 24.16
C ARG A 154 16.51 -6.91 23.17
N ARG A 155 17.85 -6.93 23.21
CA ARG A 155 18.70 -7.63 22.23
C ARG A 155 18.32 -9.09 22.02
N GLU A 156 17.99 -9.82 23.08
CA GLU A 156 17.62 -11.24 23.00
C GLU A 156 16.33 -11.50 22.21
N THR A 157 15.43 -10.50 22.17
CA THR A 157 14.14 -10.59 21.49
C THR A 157 14.16 -9.93 20.10
N LEU A 158 14.74 -8.74 19.99
CA LEU A 158 14.68 -7.89 18.78
C LEU A 158 15.89 -8.00 17.86
N LEU A 159 17.04 -8.46 18.38
CA LEU A 159 18.32 -8.49 17.67
C LEU A 159 18.96 -9.88 17.71
N ARG A 160 18.12 -10.92 17.79
CA ARG A 160 18.59 -12.31 17.89
C ARG A 160 19.44 -12.64 16.67
N ASP A 161 20.58 -13.27 16.92
CA ASP A 161 21.59 -13.60 15.92
C ASP A 161 22.13 -12.40 15.12
N ASP A 162 22.20 -11.21 15.74
CA ASP A 162 22.62 -9.96 15.08
C ASP A 162 21.72 -9.58 13.89
N CYS A 163 20.44 -9.95 13.96
CA CYS A 163 19.45 -9.69 12.92
C CYS A 163 18.36 -8.77 13.45
N LEU A 164 18.12 -7.65 12.77
CA LEU A 164 16.98 -6.77 13.04
C LEU A 164 15.88 -7.05 12.00
N ALA A 165 14.65 -7.25 12.44
CA ALA A 165 13.51 -7.51 11.57
C ALA A 165 12.44 -6.42 11.71
N ILE A 166 12.19 -5.69 10.64
CA ILE A 166 11.21 -4.61 10.58
C ILE A 166 10.02 -5.06 9.75
N ARG A 167 8.80 -4.81 10.21
CA ARG A 167 7.58 -4.92 9.41
C ARG A 167 6.99 -3.54 9.19
N CYS A 168 6.63 -3.25 7.96
CA CYS A 168 5.87 -2.06 7.57
C CYS A 168 4.53 -2.48 6.99
N ASP A 169 3.43 -2.14 7.65
CA ASP A 169 2.08 -2.29 7.11
C ASP A 169 1.68 -0.98 6.42
N VAL A 170 1.07 -1.08 5.25
CA VAL A 170 0.63 0.06 4.44
C VAL A 170 -0.82 -0.13 4.03
N GLY A 171 -1.63 0.91 4.20
CA GLY A 171 -3.02 0.98 3.76
C GLY A 171 -3.23 2.21 2.88
N VAL A 172 -3.84 2.02 1.72
CA VAL A 172 -4.21 3.10 0.79
C VAL A 172 -5.67 3.00 0.41
N THR A 173 -6.30 4.15 0.14
CA THR A 173 -7.68 4.19 -0.33
C THR A 173 -7.71 4.03 -1.85
N GLU A 174 -8.51 3.08 -2.33
CA GLU A 174 -8.86 2.94 -3.74
C GLU A 174 -10.33 3.32 -3.98
N LEU A 175 -10.56 3.95 -5.14
CA LEU A 175 -11.87 4.37 -5.62
C LEU A 175 -12.23 3.51 -6.83
N GLY A 176 -13.33 2.77 -6.76
CA GLY A 176 -13.91 2.04 -7.86
C GLY A 176 -15.20 2.69 -8.35
N VAL A 177 -15.47 2.65 -9.64
CA VAL A 177 -16.76 3.12 -10.20
C VAL A 177 -17.84 2.07 -9.95
N LEU A 178 -18.99 2.48 -9.45
CA LEU A 178 -20.19 1.67 -9.34
C LEU A 178 -21.24 2.12 -10.36
N ALA A 179 -21.79 1.15 -11.10
CA ALA A 179 -22.93 1.41 -11.97
C ALA A 179 -24.17 1.72 -11.12
N VAL A 180 -24.79 2.87 -11.35
CA VAL A 180 -26.06 3.25 -10.75
C VAL A 180 -27.12 3.21 -11.85
N ALA A 181 -27.81 2.07 -11.96
CA ALA A 181 -28.97 1.96 -12.83
C ALA A 181 -30.20 2.55 -12.12
N PRO A 182 -31.04 3.35 -12.79
CA PRO A 182 -32.39 3.61 -12.32
C PRO A 182 -33.14 2.28 -12.25
N LYS A 183 -33.72 1.93 -11.09
CA LYS A 183 -34.66 0.81 -11.01
C LYS A 183 -35.92 1.21 -11.78
N GLU A 184 -36.05 0.80 -13.03
CA GLU A 184 -37.36 0.79 -13.68
C GLU A 184 -38.16 -0.39 -13.12
N SER A 185 -39.06 -0.10 -12.17
CA SER A 185 -40.05 -1.07 -11.71
C SER A 185 -41.17 -1.20 -12.74
N HIS A 186 -40.91 -1.88 -13.85
CA HIS A 186 -41.99 -2.40 -14.68
C HIS A 186 -42.56 -3.67 -14.05
N HIS A 187 -43.50 -3.49 -13.12
CA HIS A 187 -44.46 -4.55 -12.83
C HIS A 187 -45.41 -4.66 -14.02
N ASN A 188 -45.05 -5.47 -15.01
CA ASN A 188 -46.03 -6.06 -15.91
C ASN A 188 -46.09 -7.55 -15.60
N SER A 189 -47.03 -7.91 -14.74
CA SER A 189 -47.39 -9.31 -14.51
C SER A 189 -48.06 -9.85 -15.77
N ASN A 190 -47.33 -10.60 -16.59
CA ASN A 190 -47.97 -11.72 -17.27
C ASN A 190 -46.98 -12.87 -17.45
N ARG A 191 -47.40 -14.01 -16.90
CA ARG A 191 -46.78 -15.34 -16.93
C ARG A 191 -46.47 -15.75 -18.38
N HIS A 192 -45.48 -16.61 -18.59
CA HIS A 192 -45.63 -17.97 -19.14
C HIS A 192 -44.42 -18.78 -18.65
N ASP A 193 -44.75 -19.89 -18.01
CA ASP A 193 -43.89 -20.89 -17.40
C ASP A 193 -43.82 -22.02 -18.43
N ASP A 194 -42.66 -22.22 -19.03
CA ASP A 194 -42.35 -23.39 -19.85
C ASP A 194 -40.88 -23.72 -19.60
N GLY A 195 -40.66 -24.80 -18.86
CA GLY A 195 -39.34 -25.36 -18.61
C GLY A 195 -38.72 -25.94 -19.88
N ASP A 196 -37.40 -25.96 -19.93
CA ASP A 196 -36.67 -26.92 -20.74
C ASP A 196 -35.34 -27.27 -20.08
N ASP A 197 -35.16 -28.56 -19.88
CA ASP A 197 -34.01 -29.22 -19.29
C ASP A 197 -32.90 -29.30 -20.35
N SER A 198 -31.71 -28.77 -20.05
CA SER A 198 -30.51 -29.18 -20.77
C SER A 198 -29.31 -29.28 -19.83
N ASP A 199 -29.16 -30.50 -19.37
CA ASP A 199 -28.00 -31.19 -18.81
C ASP A 199 -26.69 -30.81 -19.54
N TRP A 200 -25.70 -30.30 -18.80
CA TRP A 200 -24.32 -30.17 -19.29
C TRP A 200 -23.36 -30.67 -18.22
N GLU A 201 -22.92 -31.91 -18.43
CA GLU A 201 -21.88 -32.58 -17.69
C GLU A 201 -20.51 -31.89 -17.85
N GLY A 202 -19.81 -31.79 -16.72
CA GLY A 202 -18.45 -32.34 -16.61
C GLY A 202 -17.39 -31.81 -17.57
N ALA A 203 -16.83 -30.64 -17.28
CA ALA A 203 -15.45 -30.35 -17.65
C ALA A 203 -14.62 -30.17 -16.38
N GLU A 204 -14.01 -31.27 -15.91
CA GLU A 204 -12.93 -31.24 -14.91
C GLU A 204 -11.75 -30.44 -15.47
N ARG A 205 -11.82 -29.14 -15.28
CA ARG A 205 -10.69 -28.25 -15.49
C ARG A 205 -9.67 -28.64 -14.42
N ARG A 206 -8.68 -29.44 -14.81
CA ARG A 206 -7.46 -29.70 -14.04
C ARG A 206 -6.87 -28.36 -13.61
N GLU A 207 -7.30 -27.89 -12.45
CA GLU A 207 -6.73 -26.76 -11.76
C GLU A 207 -5.29 -27.12 -11.49
N ARG A 208 -4.39 -26.55 -12.30
CA ARG A 208 -2.99 -26.37 -11.93
C ARG A 208 -3.02 -25.88 -10.50
N ARG A 209 -2.60 -26.73 -9.55
CA ARG A 209 -2.55 -26.43 -8.11
C ARG A 209 -1.96 -25.03 -7.94
N ARG A 210 -2.83 -24.02 -7.88
CA ARG A 210 -2.48 -22.68 -7.46
C ARG A 210 -2.07 -22.89 -6.03
N ARG A 211 -0.77 -22.80 -5.74
CA ARG A 211 -0.29 -22.77 -4.36
C ARG A 211 -1.14 -21.72 -3.67
N GLN A 212 -1.90 -22.13 -2.65
CA GLN A 212 -2.69 -21.19 -1.88
C GLN A 212 -1.75 -20.10 -1.37
N PRO A 213 -2.17 -18.82 -1.40
CA PRO A 213 -1.40 -17.76 -0.76
C PRO A 213 -1.02 -18.21 0.64
N LEU A 214 0.26 -18.10 0.99
CA LEU A 214 0.71 -18.43 2.35
C LEU A 214 -0.09 -17.58 3.33
N ASP A 215 -0.51 -18.17 4.44
CA ASP A 215 -0.99 -17.40 5.58
C ASP A 215 0.09 -16.37 5.96
N ASP A 216 -0.30 -15.12 6.23
CA ASP A 216 0.64 -14.02 6.46
C ASP A 216 1.66 -14.36 7.54
N ARG A 217 1.22 -15.07 8.58
CA ARG A 217 2.09 -15.52 9.67
C ARG A 217 3.15 -16.50 9.20
N GLU A 218 2.80 -17.42 8.30
CA GLU A 218 3.75 -18.35 7.72
C GLU A 218 4.72 -17.63 6.77
N TYR A 219 4.22 -16.68 5.97
CA TYR A 219 5.05 -15.85 5.11
C TYR A 219 6.11 -15.08 5.91
N ILE A 220 5.69 -14.42 7.00
CA ILE A 220 6.61 -13.71 7.90
C ILE A 220 7.65 -14.68 8.48
N ARG A 221 7.22 -15.82 9.04
CA ARG A 221 8.14 -16.80 9.63
C ARG A 221 9.18 -17.30 8.62
N ARG A 222 8.76 -17.59 7.38
CA ARG A 222 9.67 -17.99 6.30
C ARG A 222 10.62 -16.87 5.90
N SER A 223 10.15 -15.63 5.85
CA SER A 223 10.97 -14.44 5.54
C SER A 223 12.06 -14.19 6.59
N LEU A 224 11.80 -14.57 7.85
CA LEU A 224 12.76 -14.46 8.94
C LEU A 224 13.71 -15.66 9.05
N SER A 225 13.38 -16.79 8.43
CA SER A 225 14.26 -17.97 8.46
C SER A 225 15.57 -17.70 7.69
N LYS A 226 16.72 -18.00 8.31
CA LYS A 226 18.01 -17.92 7.64
C LYS A 226 18.02 -18.91 6.47
N ASN A 227 18.41 -18.45 5.28
CA ASN A 227 18.79 -19.38 4.22
C ASN A 227 20.01 -20.15 4.73
N ARG A 228 19.84 -21.45 5.03
CA ARG A 228 20.93 -22.34 5.46
C ARG A 228 21.88 -22.72 4.30
N GLY A 229 22.10 -21.81 3.36
CA GLY A 229 22.83 -22.10 2.13
C GLY A 229 23.63 -20.90 1.66
N ALA A 230 24.86 -20.81 2.15
CA ALA A 230 26.03 -20.27 1.46
C ALA A 230 27.26 -20.86 2.15
#